data_AF-A0ABD3FJA8-F1
#
_entry.id   AF-A0ABD3FJA8-F1
#
_cell.length_a   1.000
_cell.length_b   1.000
_cell.length_c   1.000
_cell.angle_alpha   90.00
_cell.angle_beta   90.00
_cell.angle_gamma   90.00
#
_symmetry.space_group_name_H-M   'P 1'
#
loop_
_entity.id
_entity.type
_entity.pdbx_description
1 polymer ?
#
loop_
_entity_poly.entity_id
_entity_poly.type
_entity_poly.pdbx_seq_one_letter_code
_entity_poly.pdbx_strand_id
1 'polypeptide(L)'
;MVELFCAIVGETRSAFPVYIGGGESVFALKAAIKAEMSNRFRDVDANKLQLFLAKKDKGRGVWLTEGEVMHGVSDTSDLKLLRSARAELGSVGLSEDDVRFQVSEEQVADLKGPVNVLVQPQTGLWLVSGSIEKALNTSGIRCRVYRLAASYLGYYDPNLRVGDTDKVLWYDEATLQIHAVFKDERDAMLFENELQYEGNCTSEFIDITRTSPIVGHKVSTKVVSVSRESSALRRIYSLHYVPEDTESQVAMSTTTSILDVETDDFKYQRSKVKSGSEVWVRHRAAT
;
A
#
# COMPACT_ATOMS: atom_id res chain seq x y z
N MET A 1 -24.91 -26.77 -15.20
CA MET A 1 -23.86 -26.19 -14.35
C MET A 1 -22.99 -25.37 -15.27
N VAL A 2 -22.67 -24.14 -14.91
CA VAL A 2 -21.94 -23.19 -15.76
C VAL A 2 -20.53 -23.05 -15.22
N GLU A 3 -19.55 -23.15 -16.12
CA GLU A 3 -18.15 -22.85 -15.84
C GLU A 3 -17.87 -21.41 -16.27
N LEU A 4 -17.40 -20.58 -15.35
CA LEU A 4 -17.07 -19.18 -15.58
C LEU A 4 -15.60 -18.94 -15.32
N PHE A 5 -14.89 -18.38 -16.30
CA PHE A 5 -13.53 -17.91 -16.11
C PHE A 5 -13.54 -16.51 -15.50
N CYS A 6 -12.99 -16.40 -14.30
CA CYS A 6 -12.93 -15.20 -13.51
C CYS A 6 -11.50 -14.68 -13.43
N ALA A 7 -11.33 -13.37 -13.32
CA ALA A 7 -10.02 -12.77 -13.04
C ALA A 7 -10.11 -11.54 -12.15
N ILE A 8 -9.01 -11.19 -11.48
CA ILE A 8 -8.98 -10.11 -10.48
C ILE A 8 -8.45 -8.83 -11.12
N VAL A 9 -9.18 -7.73 -10.95
CA VAL A 9 -8.78 -6.40 -11.44
C VAL A 9 -7.47 -5.97 -10.79
N GLY A 10 -6.51 -5.52 -11.60
CA GLY A 10 -5.19 -5.05 -11.15
C GLY A 10 -4.17 -6.14 -10.83
N GLU A 11 -4.47 -7.42 -11.08
CA GLU A 11 -3.51 -8.51 -10.91
C GLU A 11 -3.03 -9.05 -12.26
N THR A 12 -1.72 -9.30 -12.37
CA THR A 12 -1.10 -9.93 -13.55
C THR A 12 -1.07 -11.45 -13.36
N ARG A 13 -2.25 -12.06 -13.16
CA ARG A 13 -2.41 -13.49 -12.93
C ARG A 13 -3.40 -14.08 -13.92
N SER A 14 -3.24 -15.37 -14.22
CA SER A 14 -4.17 -16.14 -15.05
C SER A 14 -5.58 -16.13 -14.48
N ALA A 15 -6.57 -16.21 -15.37
CA ALA A 15 -7.95 -16.45 -15.00
C ALA A 15 -8.10 -17.79 -14.28
N PHE A 16 -9.14 -17.91 -13.47
CA PHE A 16 -9.45 -19.11 -12.71
C PHE A 16 -10.91 -19.53 -12.94
N PRO A 17 -11.19 -20.84 -13.02
CA PRO A 17 -12.54 -21.33 -13.22
C PRO A 17 -13.35 -21.22 -11.94
N VAL A 18 -14.64 -20.94 -12.07
CA VAL A 18 -15.65 -21.00 -11.01
C VAL A 18 -16.86 -21.74 -11.54
N TYR A 19 -17.27 -22.78 -10.83
CA TYR A 19 -18.43 -23.59 -11.20
C TYR A 19 -19.66 -23.19 -10.40
N ILE A 20 -20.76 -22.90 -11.07
CA ILE A 20 -22.00 -22.42 -10.44
C ILE A 20 -23.26 -22.90 -11.18
N GLY A 21 -24.40 -22.98 -10.49
CA GLY A 21 -25.69 -23.26 -11.15
C GLY A 21 -26.12 -22.13 -12.07
N GLY A 22 -26.71 -22.45 -13.24
CA GLY A 22 -27.11 -21.42 -14.22
C GLY A 22 -28.27 -20.52 -13.76
N GLY A 23 -29.11 -21.01 -12.85
CA GLY A 23 -30.18 -20.24 -12.20
C GLY A 23 -29.77 -19.54 -10.91
N GLU A 24 -28.48 -19.55 -10.57
CA GLU A 24 -28.00 -18.91 -9.35
C GLU A 24 -27.98 -17.38 -9.49
N SER A 25 -27.89 -16.72 -8.34
CA SER A 25 -27.83 -15.27 -8.27
C SER A 25 -26.39 -14.72 -8.39
N VAL A 26 -26.26 -13.44 -8.73
CA VAL A 26 -24.99 -12.71 -8.65
C VAL A 26 -24.38 -12.79 -7.24
N PHE A 27 -25.19 -12.81 -6.18
CA PHE A 27 -24.68 -12.99 -4.81
C PHE A 27 -24.05 -14.36 -4.60
N ALA A 28 -24.69 -15.43 -5.10
CA ALA A 28 -24.14 -16.78 -5.05
C ALA A 28 -22.81 -16.86 -5.83
N LEU A 29 -22.71 -16.16 -6.97
CA LEU A 29 -21.44 -16.05 -7.69
C LEU A 29 -20.33 -15.36 -6.88
N LYS A 30 -20.64 -14.26 -6.18
CA LYS A 30 -19.67 -13.62 -5.27
C LYS A 30 -19.20 -14.58 -4.18
N ALA A 31 -20.11 -15.38 -3.61
CA ALA A 31 -19.77 -16.38 -2.60
C ALA A 31 -18.89 -17.50 -3.18
N ALA A 32 -19.21 -18.00 -4.37
CA ALA A 32 -18.43 -19.02 -5.07
C ALA A 32 -17.01 -18.55 -5.39
N ILE A 33 -16.86 -17.33 -5.93
CA ILE A 33 -15.56 -16.71 -6.19
C ILE A 33 -14.73 -16.57 -4.90
N LYS A 34 -15.36 -16.11 -3.80
CA LYS A 34 -14.69 -16.01 -2.49
C LYS A 34 -14.23 -17.38 -1.98
N ALA A 35 -15.04 -18.43 -2.16
CA ALA A 35 -14.69 -19.77 -1.74
C ALA A 35 -13.49 -20.32 -2.53
N GLU A 36 -13.52 -20.17 -3.85
CA GLU A 36 -12.44 -20.60 -4.76
C GLU A 36 -11.12 -19.90 -4.43
N MET A 37 -11.17 -18.59 -4.19
CA MET A 37 -10.02 -17.74 -3.87
C MET A 37 -9.99 -17.36 -2.39
N SER A 38 -10.27 -18.33 -1.50
CA SER A 38 -10.42 -18.10 -0.05
C SER A 38 -9.23 -17.42 0.61
N ASN A 39 -8.00 -17.78 0.22
CA ASN A 39 -6.79 -17.11 0.73
C ASN A 39 -6.70 -15.65 0.28
N ARG A 40 -7.15 -15.34 -0.94
CA ARG A 40 -7.07 -14.00 -1.51
C ARG A 40 -8.15 -13.08 -0.95
N PHE A 41 -9.34 -13.63 -0.73
CA PHE A 41 -10.50 -12.92 -0.21
C PHE A 41 -10.79 -13.27 1.26
N ARG A 42 -9.78 -13.71 2.03
CA ARG A 42 -9.95 -14.16 3.41
C ARG A 42 -10.58 -13.06 4.28
N ASP A 43 -10.08 -11.84 4.11
CA ASP A 43 -10.43 -10.67 4.90
C ASP A 43 -11.46 -9.76 4.16
N VAL A 44 -12.05 -10.25 3.05
CA VAL A 44 -13.02 -9.53 2.23
C VAL A 44 -14.36 -10.26 2.24
N ASP A 45 -15.40 -9.60 2.75
CA ASP A 45 -16.76 -10.14 2.69
C ASP A 45 -17.24 -10.29 1.23
N ALA A 46 -17.97 -11.37 0.93
CA ALA A 46 -18.44 -11.62 -0.44
C ALA A 46 -19.29 -10.46 -0.98
N ASN A 47 -20.06 -9.77 -0.14
CA ASN A 47 -20.86 -8.60 -0.54
C ASN A 47 -20.00 -7.40 -0.97
N LYS A 48 -18.74 -7.30 -0.50
CA LYS A 48 -17.77 -6.26 -0.89
C LYS A 48 -17.08 -6.56 -2.22
N LEU A 49 -17.29 -7.71 -2.82
CA LEU A 49 -16.82 -7.97 -4.18
C LEU A 49 -17.73 -7.24 -5.19
N GLN A 50 -17.12 -6.44 -6.07
CA GLN A 50 -17.77 -5.96 -7.28
C GLN A 50 -17.44 -6.91 -8.43
N LEU A 51 -18.48 -7.28 -9.18
CA LEU A 51 -18.35 -8.14 -10.35
C LEU A 51 -18.69 -7.32 -11.59
N PHE A 52 -17.85 -7.42 -12.61
CA PHE A 52 -18.07 -6.80 -13.90
C PHE A 52 -18.15 -7.88 -14.97
N LEU A 53 -19.07 -7.71 -15.92
CA LEU A 53 -19.07 -8.53 -17.12
C LEU A 53 -17.85 -8.16 -17.95
N ALA A 54 -16.99 -9.14 -18.23
CA ALA A 54 -15.74 -8.94 -18.97
C ALA A 54 -15.95 -8.78 -20.50
N LYS A 55 -17.17 -8.41 -20.92
CA LYS A 55 -17.44 -7.96 -22.29
C LYS A 55 -17.14 -6.48 -22.41
N LYS A 56 -16.37 -6.12 -23.43
CA LYS A 56 -16.10 -4.73 -23.81
C LYS A 56 -17.40 -3.99 -24.18
N ASP A 57 -17.31 -2.67 -24.35
CA ASP A 57 -18.43 -1.81 -24.78
C ASP A 57 -19.68 -1.92 -23.89
N LYS A 58 -19.47 -1.99 -22.57
CA LYS A 58 -20.51 -2.11 -21.54
C LYS A 58 -21.39 -3.35 -21.73
N GLY A 59 -20.77 -4.48 -22.05
CA GLY A 59 -21.45 -5.77 -22.14
C GLY A 59 -21.94 -6.16 -23.54
N ARG A 60 -21.60 -5.38 -24.57
CA ARG A 60 -22.05 -5.62 -25.96
C ARG A 60 -20.95 -6.15 -26.88
N GLY A 61 -19.69 -5.91 -26.53
CA GLY A 61 -18.54 -6.30 -27.33
C GLY A 61 -18.09 -7.73 -27.07
N VAL A 62 -16.88 -8.04 -27.55
CA VAL A 62 -16.21 -9.32 -27.30
C VAL A 62 -15.77 -9.44 -25.84
N TRP A 63 -15.62 -10.68 -25.38
CA TRP A 63 -14.99 -10.98 -24.10
C TRP A 63 -13.53 -10.53 -24.10
N LEU A 64 -13.04 -10.12 -22.93
CA LEU A 64 -11.61 -10.01 -22.68
C LEU A 64 -10.95 -11.38 -22.79
N THR A 65 -9.72 -11.44 -23.29
CA THR A 65 -8.96 -12.70 -23.32
C THR A 65 -8.08 -12.86 -22.08
N GLU A 66 -7.67 -14.08 -21.78
CA GLU A 66 -6.70 -14.36 -20.71
C GLU A 66 -5.39 -13.57 -20.90
N GLY A 67 -4.90 -13.44 -22.13
CA GLY A 67 -3.70 -12.66 -22.44
C GLY A 67 -3.87 -11.17 -22.13
N GLU A 68 -5.03 -10.59 -22.44
CA GLU A 68 -5.34 -9.20 -22.08
C GLU A 68 -5.37 -8.99 -20.57
N VAL A 69 -5.93 -9.95 -19.83
CA VAL A 69 -6.00 -9.86 -18.37
C VAL A 69 -4.66 -10.12 -17.70
N MET A 70 -3.80 -10.95 -18.29
CA MET A 70 -2.46 -11.24 -17.77
C MET A 70 -1.56 -10.01 -17.72
N HIS A 71 -1.78 -9.03 -18.60
CA HIS A 71 -1.11 -7.73 -18.57
C HIS A 71 -1.65 -6.76 -17.51
N GLY A 72 -2.70 -7.15 -16.78
CA GLY A 72 -3.32 -6.39 -15.70
C GLY A 72 -4.36 -5.39 -16.24
N VAL A 73 -5.63 -5.71 -16.06
CA VAL A 73 -6.73 -4.76 -16.34
C VAL A 73 -6.90 -3.85 -15.13
N SER A 74 -6.65 -2.55 -15.30
CA SER A 74 -6.77 -1.53 -14.25
C SER A 74 -8.04 -0.69 -14.37
N ASP A 75 -8.60 -0.56 -15.57
CA ASP A 75 -9.82 0.20 -15.83
C ASP A 75 -11.04 -0.70 -16.04
N THR A 76 -12.12 -0.41 -15.34
CA THR A 76 -13.42 -1.10 -15.44
C THR A 76 -14.54 -0.18 -15.94
N SER A 77 -14.22 1.06 -16.33
CA SER A 77 -15.17 2.10 -16.75
C SER A 77 -16.04 1.69 -17.95
N ASP A 78 -15.45 0.93 -18.88
CA ASP A 78 -16.12 0.42 -20.08
C ASP A 78 -16.79 -0.95 -19.89
N LEU A 79 -16.81 -1.48 -18.66
CA LEU A 79 -17.41 -2.77 -18.35
C LEU A 79 -18.77 -2.60 -17.67
N LYS A 80 -19.62 -3.62 -17.83
CA LYS A 80 -20.95 -3.64 -17.20
C LYS A 80 -20.84 -4.15 -15.76
N LEU A 81 -21.08 -3.27 -14.79
CA LEU A 81 -21.16 -3.64 -13.37
C LEU A 81 -22.42 -4.47 -13.06
N LEU A 82 -22.25 -5.60 -12.40
CA LEU A 82 -23.33 -6.48 -11.92
C LEU A 82 -23.87 -5.99 -10.58
N ARG A 83 -24.72 -4.95 -10.62
CA ARG A 83 -25.20 -4.24 -9.42
C ARG A 83 -26.17 -5.06 -8.56
N SER A 84 -27.12 -5.75 -9.18
CA SER A 84 -28.18 -6.45 -8.45
C SER A 84 -27.68 -7.80 -7.96
N ALA A 85 -27.52 -7.93 -6.64
CA ALA A 85 -27.12 -9.19 -6.00
C ALA A 85 -28.15 -10.32 -6.21
N ARG A 86 -29.43 -9.97 -6.44
CA ARG A 86 -30.53 -10.91 -6.67
C ARG A 86 -30.71 -11.28 -8.15
N ALA A 87 -30.06 -10.58 -9.07
CA ALA A 87 -30.20 -10.91 -10.48
C ALA A 87 -29.64 -12.31 -10.73
N GLU A 88 -30.36 -13.08 -11.53
CA GLU A 88 -29.93 -14.41 -11.97
C GLU A 88 -28.84 -14.28 -13.03
N LEU A 89 -27.91 -15.23 -13.05
CA LEU A 89 -26.79 -15.23 -14.02
C LEU A 89 -27.27 -15.17 -15.47
N GLY A 90 -28.36 -15.89 -15.79
CA GLY A 90 -28.96 -15.84 -17.13
C GLY A 90 -29.46 -14.46 -17.55
N SER A 91 -29.95 -13.65 -16.61
CA SER A 91 -30.45 -12.29 -16.90
C SER A 91 -29.34 -11.25 -17.11
N VAL A 92 -28.11 -11.56 -16.70
CA VAL A 92 -26.98 -10.61 -16.75
C VAL A 92 -26.00 -10.89 -17.89
N GLY A 93 -26.27 -11.90 -18.72
CA GLY A 93 -25.40 -12.32 -19.83
C GLY A 93 -24.33 -13.33 -19.41
N LEU A 94 -24.60 -14.10 -18.35
CA LEU A 94 -23.77 -15.21 -17.85
C LEU A 94 -24.56 -16.53 -17.88
N SER A 95 -25.51 -16.67 -18.82
CA SER A 95 -26.18 -17.95 -19.05
C SER A 95 -25.20 -18.97 -19.64
N GLU A 96 -25.54 -20.25 -19.55
CA GLU A 96 -24.74 -21.31 -20.17
C GLU A 96 -24.54 -21.06 -21.68
N ASP A 97 -25.57 -20.61 -22.38
CA ASP A 97 -25.51 -20.32 -23.82
C ASP A 97 -24.65 -19.09 -24.13
N ASP A 98 -24.64 -18.07 -23.25
CA ASP A 98 -23.84 -16.85 -23.44
C ASP A 98 -22.34 -17.09 -23.29
N VAL A 99 -21.95 -18.03 -22.42
CA VAL A 99 -20.55 -18.32 -22.09
C VAL A 99 -19.99 -19.51 -22.86
N ARG A 100 -20.86 -20.30 -23.50
CA ARG A 100 -20.46 -21.45 -24.31
C ARG A 100 -19.63 -20.97 -25.50
N PHE A 101 -18.31 -21.11 -25.38
CA PHE A 101 -17.35 -20.82 -26.43
C PHE A 101 -16.56 -22.08 -26.75
N GLN A 102 -16.51 -22.49 -28.02
CA GLN A 102 -15.60 -23.55 -28.44
C GLN A 102 -14.21 -22.94 -28.57
N VAL A 103 -13.37 -23.15 -27.56
CA VAL A 103 -11.96 -22.75 -27.60
C VAL A 103 -11.15 -23.94 -28.13
N SER A 104 -10.38 -23.76 -29.20
CA SER A 104 -9.45 -24.81 -29.66
C SER A 104 -8.24 -24.90 -28.74
N GLU A 105 -7.56 -26.06 -28.69
CA GLU A 105 -6.33 -26.22 -27.90
C GLU A 105 -5.26 -25.17 -28.23
N GLU A 106 -5.18 -24.77 -29.50
CA GLU A 106 -4.28 -23.70 -29.97
C GLU A 106 -4.65 -22.32 -29.40
N GLN A 107 -5.95 -22.02 -29.27
CA GLN A 107 -6.41 -20.77 -28.66
C GLN A 107 -6.17 -20.75 -27.15
N VAL A 108 -6.23 -21.90 -26.48
CA VAL A 108 -5.84 -22.03 -25.08
C VAL A 108 -4.33 -21.78 -24.94
N ALA A 109 -3.50 -22.37 -25.82
CA ALA A 109 -2.05 -22.17 -25.81
C ALA A 109 -1.65 -20.69 -26.03
N ASP A 110 -2.43 -19.96 -26.83
CA ASP A 110 -2.23 -18.54 -27.12
C ASP A 110 -2.87 -17.58 -26.10
N LEU A 111 -3.44 -18.08 -24.98
CA LEU A 111 -4.17 -17.27 -23.99
C LEU A 111 -5.32 -16.44 -24.58
N LYS A 112 -5.96 -16.98 -25.62
CA LYS A 112 -7.13 -16.37 -26.31
C LYS A 112 -8.46 -16.82 -25.70
N GLY A 113 -8.42 -17.63 -24.64
CA GLY A 113 -9.61 -18.03 -23.90
C GLY A 113 -10.37 -16.82 -23.35
N PRO A 114 -11.71 -16.82 -23.39
CA PRO A 114 -12.51 -15.71 -22.89
C PRO A 114 -12.53 -15.69 -21.36
N VAL A 115 -12.35 -14.52 -20.77
CA VAL A 115 -12.66 -14.23 -19.38
C VAL A 115 -14.10 -13.72 -19.32
N ASN A 116 -14.92 -14.29 -18.44
CA ASN A 116 -16.34 -13.96 -18.33
C ASN A 116 -16.60 -12.87 -17.28
N VAL A 117 -15.86 -12.90 -16.16
CA VAL A 117 -16.10 -12.03 -15.02
C VAL A 117 -14.80 -11.40 -14.53
N LEU A 118 -14.81 -10.07 -14.39
CA LEU A 118 -13.78 -9.36 -13.64
C LEU A 118 -14.25 -9.08 -12.22
N VAL A 119 -13.40 -9.43 -11.26
CA VAL A 119 -13.64 -9.34 -9.83
C VAL A 119 -12.80 -8.20 -9.28
N GLN A 120 -13.45 -7.19 -8.75
CA GLN A 120 -12.80 -6.11 -8.04
C GLN A 120 -13.20 -6.18 -6.57
N PRO A 121 -12.28 -6.52 -5.65
CA PRO A 121 -12.58 -6.37 -4.24
C PRO A 121 -12.74 -4.88 -3.94
N GLN A 122 -13.91 -4.46 -3.42
CA GLN A 122 -14.00 -3.17 -2.74
C GLN A 122 -13.35 -3.33 -1.37
N THR A 123 -12.02 -3.29 -1.35
CA THR A 123 -11.32 -2.93 -0.14
C THR A 123 -11.61 -1.44 0.07
N GLY A 124 -12.39 -1.11 1.10
CA GLY A 124 -12.48 0.27 1.55
C GLY A 124 -11.06 0.77 1.77
N LEU A 125 -10.73 1.95 1.24
CA LEU A 125 -9.45 2.55 1.57
C LEU A 125 -9.53 3.01 3.02
N TRP A 126 -8.41 3.00 3.70
CA TRP A 126 -8.31 3.43 5.09
C TRP A 126 -7.45 4.67 5.13
N LEU A 127 -8.04 5.77 5.60
CA LEU A 127 -7.31 7.02 5.80
C LEU A 127 -6.84 7.06 7.25
N VAL A 128 -5.53 7.22 7.42
CA VAL A 128 -4.94 7.61 8.71
C VAL A 128 -4.65 9.10 8.64
N SER A 129 -5.40 9.87 9.42
CA SER A 129 -5.15 11.29 9.66
C SER A 129 -4.55 11.48 11.04
N GLY A 130 -3.56 12.34 11.18
CA GLY A 130 -2.99 12.61 12.50
C GLY A 130 -2.15 13.87 12.54
N SER A 131 -1.66 14.19 13.73
CA SER A 131 -0.85 15.37 14.01
C SER A 131 0.19 15.09 15.08
N ILE A 132 1.39 15.67 14.94
CA ILE A 132 2.44 15.67 15.96
C ILE A 132 2.74 17.13 16.33
N GLU A 133 2.41 17.49 17.56
CA GLU A 133 2.60 18.87 18.06
C GLU A 133 4.08 19.22 18.20
N LYS A 134 4.45 20.47 17.89
CA LYS A 134 5.82 21.03 18.05
C LYS A 134 6.92 20.28 17.29
N ALA A 135 6.57 19.50 16.28
CA ALA A 135 7.49 18.66 15.52
C ALA A 135 8.52 19.45 14.67
N LEU A 136 8.23 20.71 14.33
CA LEU A 136 9.09 21.52 13.45
C LEU A 136 10.52 21.68 13.97
N ASN A 137 10.69 21.70 15.30
CA ASN A 137 11.98 21.94 15.95
C ASN A 137 12.82 20.67 16.16
N THR A 138 12.33 19.51 15.74
CA THR A 138 12.99 18.22 15.99
C THR A 138 13.32 17.52 14.68
N SER A 139 14.61 17.51 14.37
CA SER A 139 15.15 16.83 13.20
C SER A 139 14.77 15.36 13.19
N GLY A 140 14.32 14.88 12.04
CA GLY A 140 14.06 13.46 11.81
C GLY A 140 12.63 12.99 12.06
N ILE A 141 11.75 13.75 12.73
CA ILE A 141 10.35 13.36 12.92
C ILE A 141 9.67 13.10 11.57
N ARG A 142 9.74 14.08 10.67
CA ARG A 142 9.14 13.96 9.32
C ARG A 142 9.68 12.74 8.57
N CYS A 143 11.00 12.53 8.60
CA CYS A 143 11.64 11.35 8.00
C CYS A 143 11.14 10.04 8.63
N ARG A 144 11.03 9.96 9.97
CA ARG A 144 10.54 8.77 10.67
C ARG A 144 9.10 8.45 10.28
N VAL A 145 8.19 9.43 10.36
CA VAL A 145 6.79 9.24 9.98
C VAL A 145 6.66 8.81 8.52
N TYR A 146 7.43 9.44 7.62
CA TYR A 146 7.41 9.08 6.20
C TYR A 146 7.88 7.64 5.97
N ARG A 147 8.94 7.22 6.65
CA ARG A 147 9.45 5.84 6.59
C ARG A 147 8.45 4.85 7.17
N LEU A 148 7.76 5.18 8.25
CA LEU A 148 6.69 4.35 8.80
C LEU A 148 5.56 4.18 7.78
N ALA A 149 5.10 5.28 7.16
CA ALA A 149 4.07 5.22 6.12
C ALA A 149 4.50 4.33 4.94
N ALA A 150 5.77 4.40 4.53
CA ALA A 150 6.32 3.51 3.50
C ALA A 150 6.38 2.04 3.95
N SER A 151 6.87 1.76 5.17
CA SER A 151 7.00 0.42 5.74
C SER A 151 5.65 -0.30 5.89
N TYR A 152 4.61 0.42 6.30
CA TYR A 152 3.26 -0.10 6.47
C TYR A 152 2.40 0.06 5.23
N LEU A 153 3.03 0.13 4.06
CA LEU A 153 2.33 0.00 2.80
C LEU A 153 1.33 1.14 2.50
N GLY A 154 1.67 2.37 2.90
CA GLY A 154 0.88 3.57 2.65
C GLY A 154 0.93 4.06 1.20
N TYR A 155 -0.12 4.78 0.80
CA TYR A 155 -0.32 5.40 -0.50
C TYR A 155 -0.63 6.88 -0.33
N TYR A 156 -0.30 7.68 -1.35
CA TYR A 156 -0.73 9.06 -1.40
C TYR A 156 -2.23 9.14 -1.66
N ASP A 157 -2.84 10.17 -1.10
CA ASP A 157 -4.22 10.52 -1.38
C ASP A 157 -4.33 11.22 -2.75
N PRO A 158 -5.05 10.66 -3.74
CA PRO A 158 -5.30 11.33 -5.01
C PRO A 158 -5.98 12.70 -4.86
N ASN A 159 -6.78 12.89 -3.80
CA ASN A 159 -7.48 14.15 -3.54
C ASN A 159 -6.55 15.26 -3.02
N LEU A 160 -5.36 14.91 -2.54
CA LEU A 160 -4.34 15.88 -2.11
C LEU A 160 -3.26 16.12 -3.18
N ARG A 161 -3.39 15.48 -4.34
CA ARG A 161 -2.46 15.68 -5.46
C ARG A 161 -2.70 17.05 -6.09
N VAL A 162 -1.66 17.87 -6.11
CA VAL A 162 -1.67 19.18 -6.80
C VAL A 162 -0.64 19.11 -7.91
N GLY A 163 -1.08 19.02 -9.16
CA GLY A 163 -0.21 18.74 -10.31
C GLY A 163 0.45 17.38 -10.18
N ASP A 164 1.78 17.33 -10.29
CA ASP A 164 2.58 16.10 -10.11
C ASP A 164 3.08 15.90 -8.66
N THR A 165 2.74 16.81 -7.75
CA THR A 165 3.19 16.74 -6.35
C THR A 165 2.22 15.93 -5.51
N ASP A 166 2.73 14.82 -4.97
CA ASP A 166 2.03 13.98 -4.01
C ASP A 166 2.35 14.44 -2.57
N LYS A 167 1.31 14.66 -1.75
CA LYS A 167 1.46 15.07 -0.34
C LYS A 167 0.93 14.00 0.60
N VAL A 168 1.70 13.72 1.65
CA VAL A 168 1.34 12.83 2.77
C VAL A 168 1.63 13.48 4.12
N LEU A 169 2.59 14.41 4.17
CA LEU A 169 2.95 15.20 5.34
C LEU A 169 3.01 16.68 4.95
N TRP A 170 2.57 17.55 5.83
CA TRP A 170 2.79 19.00 5.74
C TRP A 170 2.82 19.60 7.14
N TYR A 171 3.37 20.80 7.27
CA TYR A 171 3.29 21.55 8.52
C TYR A 171 2.08 22.47 8.49
N ASP A 172 1.37 22.51 9.62
CA ASP A 172 0.44 23.56 9.99
C ASP A 172 1.05 24.24 11.23
N GLU A 173 1.59 25.44 11.03
CA GLU A 173 2.49 26.11 11.98
C GLU A 173 3.65 25.19 12.44
N ALA A 174 3.74 24.90 13.73
CA ALA A 174 4.75 24.02 14.31
C ALA A 174 4.31 22.53 14.38
N THR A 175 3.10 22.21 13.92
CA THR A 175 2.49 20.88 14.03
C THR A 175 2.63 20.13 12.72
N LEU A 176 3.20 18.93 12.76
CA LEU A 176 3.28 18.07 11.58
C LEU A 176 1.94 17.36 11.38
N GLN A 177 1.29 17.61 10.26
CA GLN A 177 0.06 16.92 9.84
C GLN A 177 0.41 15.66 9.04
N ILE A 178 -0.36 14.60 9.26
CA ILE A 178 -0.19 13.26 8.67
C ILE A 178 -1.46 12.89 7.94
N HIS A 179 -1.34 12.44 6.68
CA HIS A 179 -2.46 11.99 5.87
C HIS A 179 -2.03 10.90 4.90
N ALA A 180 -2.18 9.65 5.31
CA ALA A 180 -1.77 8.48 4.54
C ALA A 180 -2.96 7.53 4.26
N VAL A 181 -3.03 7.03 3.04
CA VAL A 181 -4.09 6.11 2.59
C VAL A 181 -3.56 4.68 2.56
N PHE A 182 -4.36 3.71 3.00
CA PHE A 182 -4.00 2.30 3.02
C PHE A 182 -5.09 1.48 2.32
N LYS A 183 -4.71 0.36 1.71
CA LYS A 183 -5.67 -0.58 1.09
C LYS A 183 -6.27 -1.54 2.11
N ASP A 184 -5.61 -1.76 3.25
CA ASP A 184 -5.98 -2.72 4.28
C ASP A 184 -6.11 -2.02 5.64
N GLU A 185 -7.09 -2.44 6.45
CA GLU A 185 -7.34 -1.90 7.79
C GLU A 185 -6.18 -2.22 8.73
N ARG A 186 -5.62 -3.42 8.62
CA ARG A 186 -4.50 -3.88 9.46
C ARG A 186 -3.28 -3.01 9.25
N ASP A 187 -2.93 -2.70 8.01
CA ASP A 187 -1.78 -1.85 7.70
C ASP A 187 -1.96 -0.43 8.27
N ALA A 188 -3.17 0.14 8.12
CA ALA A 188 -3.51 1.43 8.69
C ALA A 188 -3.42 1.42 10.23
N MET A 189 -3.95 0.39 10.89
CA MET A 189 -3.91 0.23 12.34
C MET A 189 -2.48 0.00 12.85
N LEU A 190 -1.64 -0.77 12.13
CA LEU A 190 -0.25 -0.98 12.52
C LEU A 190 0.57 0.32 12.43
N PHE A 191 0.38 1.09 11.35
CA PHE A 191 0.99 2.41 11.22
C PHE A 191 0.55 3.36 12.34
N GLU A 192 -0.74 3.39 12.63
CA GLU A 192 -1.31 4.23 13.69
C GLU A 192 -0.83 3.83 15.08
N ASN A 193 -0.80 2.53 15.37
CA ASN A 193 -0.30 1.98 16.62
C ASN A 193 1.18 2.32 16.83
N GLU A 194 2.04 2.24 15.80
CA GLU A 194 3.45 2.64 15.92
C GLU A 194 3.62 4.14 16.21
N LEU A 195 2.83 5.01 15.56
CA LEU A 195 2.87 6.44 15.85
C LEU A 195 2.49 6.74 17.30
N GLN A 196 1.42 6.10 17.79
CA GLN A 196 0.97 6.24 19.17
C GLN A 196 1.97 5.64 20.16
N TYR A 197 2.54 4.48 19.85
CA TYR A 197 3.55 3.84 20.68
C TYR A 197 4.81 4.70 20.79
N GLU A 198 5.38 5.15 19.67
CA GLU A 198 6.58 5.99 19.66
C GLU A 198 6.34 7.34 20.36
N GLY A 199 5.17 7.97 20.18
CA GLY A 199 4.85 9.24 20.82
C GLY A 199 4.60 9.15 22.33
N ASN A 200 3.89 8.10 22.78
CA ASN A 200 3.52 7.91 24.18
C ASN A 200 4.58 7.17 25.00
N CYS A 201 5.66 6.68 24.39
CA CYS A 201 6.79 6.13 25.13
C CYS A 201 7.38 7.19 26.08
N THR A 202 7.23 6.99 27.39
CA THR A 202 7.90 7.78 28.42
C THR A 202 9.27 7.21 28.74
N SER A 203 10.12 8.02 29.37
CA SER A 203 11.54 7.73 29.59
C SER A 203 11.85 6.48 30.45
N GLU A 204 10.85 5.85 31.06
CA GLU A 204 11.03 4.66 31.92
C GLU A 204 11.05 3.33 31.14
N PHE A 205 10.60 3.31 29.88
CA PHE A 205 10.63 2.12 28.99
C PHE A 205 11.64 2.29 27.84
N ILE A 206 12.71 3.04 28.10
CA ILE A 206 13.65 3.54 27.08
C ILE A 206 14.51 2.46 26.41
N ASP A 207 14.67 1.27 26.97
CA ASP A 207 15.71 0.34 26.50
C ASP A 207 15.49 -0.27 25.10
N ILE A 208 14.33 -0.04 24.46
CA ILE A 208 14.00 -0.61 23.13
C ILE A 208 13.77 0.47 22.05
N THR A 209 13.36 1.69 22.42
CA THR A 209 12.96 2.78 21.48
C THR A 209 13.98 3.93 21.36
N ARG A 210 15.18 3.77 21.92
CA ARG A 210 16.28 4.76 22.12
C ARG A 210 16.70 5.66 20.94
N THR A 211 16.06 5.59 19.79
CA THR A 211 16.44 6.31 18.57
C THR A 211 15.27 6.94 17.82
N SER A 212 14.02 6.80 18.26
CA SER A 212 12.92 7.46 17.56
C SER A 212 12.88 8.97 17.89
N PRO A 213 12.85 9.85 16.87
CA PRO A 213 12.68 11.29 17.07
C PRO A 213 11.26 11.68 17.52
N ILE A 214 10.30 10.75 17.50
CA ILE A 214 8.89 11.00 17.88
C ILE A 214 8.70 10.94 19.41
N VAL A 215 9.61 10.28 20.14
CA VAL A 215 9.53 10.10 21.60
C VAL A 215 9.30 11.41 22.32
N GLY A 216 8.34 11.42 23.25
CA GLY A 216 7.98 12.59 24.06
C GLY A 216 7.15 13.64 23.33
N HIS A 217 6.81 13.44 22.06
CA HIS A 217 5.89 14.32 21.34
C HIS A 217 4.44 13.87 21.52
N LYS A 218 3.54 14.84 21.61
CA LYS A 218 2.11 14.57 21.66
C LYS A 218 1.60 14.20 20.27
N VAL A 219 1.13 12.96 20.13
CA VAL A 219 0.62 12.39 18.88
C VAL A 219 -0.89 12.21 18.96
N SER A 220 -1.62 12.68 17.96
CA SER A 220 -3.06 12.45 17.81
C SER A 220 -3.32 11.82 16.45
N THR A 221 -4.01 10.69 16.41
CA THR A 221 -4.28 9.94 15.18
C THR A 221 -5.73 9.48 15.13
N LYS A 222 -6.22 9.24 13.93
CA LYS A 222 -7.55 8.68 13.66
C LYS A 222 -7.49 7.83 12.40
N VAL A 223 -8.06 6.63 12.48
CA VAL A 223 -8.25 5.73 11.34
C VAL A 223 -9.71 5.76 10.91
N VAL A 224 -9.97 5.97 9.62
CA VAL A 224 -11.33 6.04 9.06
C VAL A 224 -11.41 5.28 7.74
N SER A 225 -12.45 4.46 7.56
CA SER A 225 -12.74 3.87 6.25
C SER A 225 -13.25 4.96 5.30
N VAL A 226 -12.66 5.07 4.11
CA VAL A 226 -13.07 6.01 3.06
C VAL A 226 -13.43 5.26 1.78
N SER A 227 -14.58 5.63 1.20
CA SER A 227 -14.97 5.19 -0.14
C SER A 227 -14.44 6.21 -1.14
N ARG A 228 -13.46 5.81 -1.95
CA ARG A 228 -12.91 6.64 -3.02
C ARG A 228 -12.89 5.87 -4.32
N GLU A 229 -13.11 6.56 -5.42
CA GLU A 229 -12.96 5.96 -6.74
C GLU A 229 -11.53 5.42 -6.87
N SER A 230 -11.43 4.18 -7.36
CA SER A 230 -10.17 3.42 -7.50
C SER A 230 -9.30 3.99 -8.63
N SER A 231 -9.01 5.29 -8.59
CA SER A 231 -7.92 5.87 -9.37
C SER A 231 -6.60 5.19 -8.96
N ALA A 232 -5.65 5.13 -9.90
CA ALA A 232 -4.36 4.48 -9.68
C ALA A 232 -3.62 5.12 -8.49
N LEU A 233 -3.73 4.50 -7.31
CA LEU A 233 -3.05 4.95 -6.10
C LEU A 233 -1.54 4.86 -6.30
N ARG A 234 -0.83 5.96 -6.00
CA ARG A 234 0.63 5.99 -6.03
C ARG A 234 1.19 5.57 -4.67
N ARG A 235 2.13 4.64 -4.70
CA ARG A 235 2.74 4.04 -3.52
C ARG A 235 3.73 5.01 -2.87
N ILE A 236 3.73 5.09 -1.54
CA ILE A 236 4.77 5.80 -0.79
C ILE A 236 5.98 4.88 -0.67
N TYR A 237 7.14 5.35 -1.13
CA TYR A 237 8.44 4.70 -0.90
C TYR A 237 9.34 5.64 -0.11
N SER A 238 10.19 5.11 0.77
CA SER A 238 11.14 5.92 1.55
C SER A 238 12.03 6.82 0.69
N LEU A 239 12.29 6.42 -0.56
CA LEU A 239 13.08 7.18 -1.54
C LEU A 239 12.36 8.45 -2.04
N HIS A 240 11.04 8.54 -1.88
CA HIS A 240 10.28 9.74 -2.22
C HIS A 240 10.40 10.85 -1.16
N TYR A 241 11.04 10.57 -0.02
CA TYR A 241 11.24 11.56 1.02
C TYR A 241 12.31 12.58 0.59
N VAL A 242 11.91 13.83 0.42
CA VAL A 242 12.81 14.97 0.19
C VAL A 242 12.99 15.73 1.52
N PRO A 243 14.19 15.76 2.10
CA PRO A 243 14.44 16.45 3.38
C PRO A 243 14.17 17.96 3.33
N GLU A 244 14.31 18.58 2.16
CA GLU A 244 14.27 20.02 1.93
C GLU A 244 12.86 20.56 1.60
N ASP A 245 11.84 19.70 1.48
CA ASP A 245 10.44 20.09 1.20
C ASP A 245 9.75 20.79 2.40
N THR A 246 10.52 21.50 3.21
CA THR A 246 10.05 22.32 4.32
C THR A 246 10.18 23.78 3.89
N GLU A 247 9.10 24.55 4.04
CA GLU A 247 9.13 26.02 4.13
C GLU A 247 9.87 26.50 5.41
N SER A 248 10.92 25.78 5.82
CA SER A 248 11.77 26.13 6.95
C SER A 248 13.13 26.53 6.43
N GLN A 249 13.30 27.84 6.29
CA GLN A 249 14.62 28.46 6.28
C GLN A 249 15.28 28.20 7.63
N VAL A 250 16.11 27.16 7.72
CA VAL A 250 17.30 27.24 8.54
C VAL A 250 18.46 26.90 7.62
N ALA A 251 19.11 27.95 7.13
CA ALA A 251 20.42 27.82 6.53
C ALA A 251 21.31 27.07 7.54
N MET A 252 21.71 25.83 7.20
CA MET A 252 22.87 25.25 7.83
C MET A 252 24.05 26.13 7.44
N SER A 253 24.51 26.98 8.36
CA SER A 253 25.90 27.45 8.33
C SER A 253 26.78 26.21 8.48
N THR A 254 27.24 25.66 7.37
CA THR A 254 28.43 24.82 7.33
C THR A 254 29.61 25.72 7.65
N THR A 255 29.81 26.00 8.94
CA THR A 255 31.13 26.42 9.41
C THR A 255 31.97 25.15 9.46
N THR A 256 32.50 24.74 8.30
CA THR A 256 33.64 23.84 8.26
C THR A 256 34.79 24.55 8.95
N SER A 257 35.04 24.23 10.21
CA SER A 257 36.32 24.53 10.84
C SER A 257 37.38 23.77 10.06
N ILE A 258 38.08 24.46 9.17
CA ILE A 258 39.35 24.01 8.62
C ILE A 258 40.24 23.83 9.86
N LEU A 259 40.48 22.57 10.23
CA LEU A 259 41.52 22.25 11.20
C LEU A 259 42.84 22.64 10.55
N ASP A 260 43.46 23.66 11.15
CA ASP A 260 44.77 24.15 10.76
C ASP A 260 45.77 22.98 10.81
N VAL A 261 46.46 22.75 9.69
CA VAL A 261 47.44 21.66 9.52
C VAL A 261 48.75 22.14 10.13
N GLU A 262 48.78 22.36 11.45
CA GLU A 262 50.03 22.61 12.16
C GLU A 262 49.84 22.53 13.68
N THR A 263 49.61 21.32 14.24
CA THR A 263 50.13 20.99 15.60
C THR A 263 50.19 19.48 15.88
N ASP A 264 51.43 18.99 15.97
CA ASP A 264 52.02 17.85 16.70
C ASP A 264 51.26 16.52 16.94
N ASP A 265 51.77 15.48 16.25
CA ASP A 265 52.16 14.14 16.74
C ASP A 265 51.18 13.31 17.60
N PHE A 266 50.27 12.56 16.96
CA PHE A 266 49.73 11.32 17.54
C PHE A 266 50.55 10.10 17.10
N LYS A 267 51.41 9.60 18.00
CA LYS A 267 52.15 8.34 17.82
C LYS A 267 51.24 7.13 18.09
N TYR A 268 50.92 6.36 17.06
CA TYR A 268 50.34 5.02 17.22
C TYR A 268 51.46 3.99 17.41
N GLN A 269 51.53 3.34 18.58
CA GLN A 269 52.35 2.13 18.75
C GLN A 269 51.50 0.88 18.53
N ARG A 270 51.94 0.02 17.61
CA ARG A 270 51.31 -1.25 17.25
C ARG A 270 51.86 -2.38 18.14
N SER A 271 51.10 -2.84 19.12
CA SER A 271 51.41 -4.08 19.85
C SER A 271 50.70 -5.28 19.22
N LYS A 272 51.46 -6.20 18.60
CA LYS A 272 50.94 -7.51 18.18
C LYS A 272 50.93 -8.45 19.38
N VAL A 273 49.76 -8.93 19.79
CA VAL A 273 49.63 -10.12 20.65
C VAL A 273 49.10 -11.27 19.80
N LYS A 274 49.81 -12.40 19.82
CA LYS A 274 49.40 -13.65 19.15
C LYS A 274 48.18 -14.22 19.87
N SER A 275 47.24 -14.72 19.07
CA SER A 275 46.02 -15.47 19.46
C SER A 275 44.74 -14.63 19.69
N GLY A 276 44.10 -14.24 18.58
CA GLY A 276 42.64 -14.28 18.38
C GLY A 276 41.71 -13.77 19.48
N SER A 277 41.60 -12.45 19.65
CA SER A 277 40.36 -11.74 20.03
C SER A 277 40.67 -10.24 20.11
N GLU A 278 39.95 -9.40 19.34
CA GLU A 278 40.08 -7.94 19.42
C GLU A 278 39.19 -7.40 20.55
N VAL A 279 39.81 -6.74 21.53
CA VAL A 279 39.12 -5.96 22.56
C VAL A 279 39.60 -4.51 22.45
N TRP A 280 38.66 -3.60 22.17
CA TRP A 280 38.92 -2.17 22.13
C TRP A 280 38.62 -1.56 23.51
N VAL A 281 39.64 -1.13 24.23
CA VAL A 281 39.47 -0.40 25.50
C VAL A 281 39.68 1.08 25.26
N ARG A 282 38.64 1.89 25.53
CA ARG A 282 38.67 3.35 25.46
C ARG A 282 38.99 3.89 26.86
N HIS A 283 40.17 4.47 27.06
CA HIS A 283 40.44 5.25 28.26
C HIS A 283 40.10 6.71 28.02
N ARG A 284 39.33 7.29 28.95
CA ARG A 284 39.03 8.72 29.04
C ARG A 284 40.28 9.39 29.63
N ALA A 285 40.97 10.23 28.85
CA ALA A 285 42.01 11.09 29.40
C ALA A 285 41.34 12.16 30.29
N ALA A 286 41.89 12.32 31.48
CA ALA A 286 41.48 13.33 32.45
C ALA A 286 42.12 14.67 32.13
N THR A 287 41.43 15.71 32.61
CA THR A 287 41.71 17.16 32.59
C THR A 287 41.67 17.85 31.24
#